data_AF-A0A2H2ZJ76-F1
#
_entry.id   AF-A0A2H2ZJ76-F1
#
_cell.length_a   1.000
_cell.length_b   1.000
_cell.length_c   1.000
_cell.angle_alpha   90.00
_cell.angle_beta   90.00
_cell.angle_gamma   90.00
#
_symmetry.space_group_name_H-M   'P 1'
#
loop_
_entity.id
_entity.type
_entity.pdbx_description
1 polymer ?
#
loop_
_entity_poly.entity_id
_entity_poly.type
_entity_poly.pdbx_seq_one_letter_code
_entity_poly.pdbx_strand_id
1 'polypeptide(L)'
;MFCARCLRGTAVARRQLPLSRHTFSSSSLRFYSAAEPQLSTPATDAGDASKPGSTTTSSRSICPEGTVLTGLNYIKGGQDPVALKDEEYPEWLWSCLDVMKKADAADDNLGDEFSKSKKQRKLAAKRQKALEAKLLAEGNLEALAPKVPLPKQSVNLPGDKNGSVLDNIAAAEKREELRKAMRKERRAAIKESNYLKSM
;
A
#
# COMPACT_ATOMS: atom_id res chain seq x y z
N MET A 1 23.14 -4.91 56.67
CA MET A 1 23.92 -3.75 56.18
C MET A 1 25.01 -4.28 55.25
N PHE A 2 24.83 -4.12 53.94
CA PHE A 2 25.84 -4.50 52.94
C PHE A 2 26.00 -3.35 51.93
N CYS A 3 27.26 -3.11 51.56
CA CYS A 3 27.83 -1.82 51.20
C CYS A 3 27.64 -1.45 49.71
N ALA A 4 27.17 -0.23 49.44
CA ALA A 4 26.90 0.31 48.09
C ALA A 4 28.14 0.97 47.44
N ARG A 5 29.29 0.27 47.38
CA ARG A 5 30.53 0.91 46.91
C ARG A 5 31.56 -0.02 46.27
N CYS A 6 31.14 -0.99 45.45
CA CYS A 6 32.09 -1.90 44.75
C CYS A 6 31.72 -2.25 43.29
N LEU A 7 31.24 -1.31 42.47
CA LEU A 7 31.14 -1.52 41.00
C LEU A 7 31.62 -0.28 40.24
N ARG A 8 32.93 -0.04 40.27
CA ARG A 8 33.65 0.70 39.22
C ARG A 8 34.46 -0.31 38.41
N GLY A 9 34.30 -0.31 37.10
CA GLY A 9 35.39 -0.72 36.19
C GLY A 9 35.03 -1.80 35.18
N THR A 10 34.36 -1.42 34.09
CA THR A 10 34.63 -2.01 32.77
C THR A 10 34.53 -0.90 31.71
N ALA A 11 35.68 -0.44 31.25
CA ALA A 11 35.79 0.47 30.11
C ALA A 11 35.43 -0.31 28.83
N VAL A 12 34.36 0.10 28.13
CA VAL A 12 34.01 -0.45 26.83
C VAL A 12 34.83 0.26 25.76
N ALA A 13 35.86 -0.42 25.26
CA ALA A 13 36.64 0.02 24.11
C ALA A 13 35.75 0.02 22.85
N ARG A 14 35.39 1.21 22.36
CA ARG A 14 34.76 1.39 21.03
C ARG A 14 35.81 1.15 19.95
N ARG A 15 35.82 -0.05 19.35
CA ARG A 15 36.51 -0.27 18.07
C ARG A 15 35.72 0.42 16.95
N GLN A 16 36.29 1.50 16.40
CA GLN A 16 35.78 2.13 15.18
C GLN A 16 36.26 1.29 13.98
N LEU A 17 35.33 0.75 13.20
CA LEU A 17 35.61 0.15 11.89
C LEU A 17 35.63 1.25 10.82
N PRO A 18 36.61 1.28 9.90
CA PRO A 18 36.64 2.29 8.84
C PRO A 18 35.58 2.00 7.78
N LEU A 19 34.73 3.00 7.48
CA LEU A 19 33.84 2.99 6.32
C LEU A 19 34.69 3.12 5.04
N SER A 20 34.76 2.05 4.23
CA SER A 20 35.26 2.10 2.86
C SER A 20 34.22 2.77 1.96
N ARG A 21 34.56 3.91 1.35
CA ARG A 21 33.76 4.57 0.31
C ARG A 21 34.09 3.94 -1.04
N HIS A 22 33.22 3.09 -1.56
CA HIS A 22 33.29 2.67 -2.96
C HIS A 22 32.71 3.75 -3.87
N THR A 23 33.55 4.36 -4.69
CA THR A 23 33.17 5.24 -5.79
C THR A 23 32.69 4.39 -6.96
N PHE A 24 31.41 4.49 -7.32
CA PHE A 24 30.87 3.91 -8.55
C PHE A 24 31.32 4.76 -9.74
N SER A 25 32.12 4.17 -10.62
CA SER A 25 32.50 4.75 -11.92
C SER A 25 31.48 4.32 -12.97
N SER A 26 30.70 5.28 -13.51
CA SER A 26 29.74 5.03 -14.57
C SER A 26 30.42 5.22 -15.93
N SER A 27 30.74 4.11 -16.61
CA SER A 27 31.24 4.11 -17.98
C SER A 27 30.07 4.31 -18.96
N SER A 28 29.90 5.51 -19.50
CA SER A 28 28.96 5.78 -20.59
C SER A 28 29.53 5.27 -21.92
N LEU A 29 28.98 4.18 -22.46
CA LEU A 29 29.22 3.76 -23.84
C LEU A 29 28.36 4.63 -24.79
N ARG A 30 29.02 5.48 -25.56
CA ARG A 30 28.42 6.12 -26.75
C ARG A 30 28.45 5.11 -27.89
N PHE A 31 27.28 4.65 -28.32
CA PHE A 31 27.16 3.98 -29.60
C PHE A 31 27.09 5.03 -30.70
N TYR A 32 28.15 5.10 -31.50
CA TYR A 32 28.10 5.63 -32.86
C TYR A 32 27.51 4.55 -33.76
N SER A 33 26.43 4.85 -34.47
CA SER A 33 26.11 4.14 -35.70
C SER A 33 25.52 5.14 -36.69
N ALA A 34 26.27 5.33 -37.77
CA ALA A 34 25.92 6.09 -38.95
C ALA A 34 25.47 5.10 -40.02
N ALA A 35 24.27 5.27 -40.56
CA ALA A 35 23.89 4.86 -41.92
C ALA A 35 22.49 5.42 -42.25
N GLU A 36 22.38 5.96 -43.45
CA GLU A 36 21.28 6.74 -44.02
C GLU A 36 20.02 5.91 -44.36
N PRO A 37 18.82 6.54 -44.45
CA PRO A 37 17.59 5.85 -44.84
C PRO A 37 17.44 5.78 -46.37
N GLN A 38 17.22 4.58 -46.91
CA GLN A 38 16.74 4.42 -48.29
C GLN A 38 15.24 4.12 -48.31
N LEU A 39 14.53 4.97 -49.06
CA LEU A 39 13.10 4.89 -49.33
C LEU A 39 12.92 4.31 -50.74
N SER A 40 12.15 3.23 -50.91
CA SER A 40 11.52 2.78 -52.17
C SER A 40 10.55 1.61 -51.92
N THR A 41 9.26 1.82 -52.18
CA THR A 41 8.17 0.84 -52.42
C THR A 41 8.23 0.29 -53.88
N PRO A 42 7.35 -0.62 -54.40
CA PRO A 42 6.23 -1.41 -53.85
C PRO A 42 6.15 -2.92 -54.32
N ALA A 43 5.13 -3.62 -53.81
CA ALA A 43 4.29 -4.64 -54.48
C ALA A 43 4.41 -6.16 -54.14
N THR A 44 3.23 -6.69 -53.76
CA THR A 44 2.67 -8.06 -53.94
C THR A 44 2.91 -9.19 -52.91
N ASP A 45 1.95 -9.25 -51.98
CA ASP A 45 1.02 -10.35 -51.64
C ASP A 45 1.39 -11.60 -50.81
N ALA A 46 0.36 -11.97 -50.03
CA ALA A 46 0.05 -13.22 -49.34
C ALA A 46 0.94 -13.66 -48.16
N GLY A 47 0.42 -13.41 -46.95
CA GLY A 47 0.92 -14.02 -45.72
C GLY A 47 0.10 -13.59 -44.52
N ASP A 48 -1.10 -14.15 -44.39
CA ASP A 48 -1.90 -14.11 -43.16
C ASP A 48 -1.03 -14.55 -41.97
N ALA A 49 -0.75 -13.60 -41.08
CA ALA A 49 -0.26 -13.86 -39.74
C ALA A 49 -0.87 -12.77 -38.85
N SER A 50 -2.18 -12.92 -38.64
CA SER A 50 -2.90 -12.36 -37.52
C SER A 50 -2.11 -12.68 -36.24
N LYS A 51 -1.28 -11.73 -35.82
CA LYS A 51 -0.63 -11.71 -34.52
C LYS A 51 -1.76 -11.60 -33.50
N PRO A 52 -2.09 -12.64 -32.70
CA PRO A 52 -3.06 -12.44 -31.64
C PRO A 52 -2.45 -11.42 -30.69
N GLY A 53 -3.09 -10.26 -30.61
CA GLY A 53 -2.83 -9.28 -29.56
C GLY A 53 -3.06 -9.98 -28.23
N SER A 54 -1.96 -10.41 -27.61
CA SER A 54 -1.91 -10.79 -26.20
C SER A 54 -2.39 -9.58 -25.42
N THR A 55 -3.69 -9.56 -25.14
CA THR A 55 -4.24 -8.79 -24.03
C THR A 55 -3.67 -9.49 -22.81
N THR A 56 -2.48 -9.07 -22.39
CA THR A 56 -1.85 -9.55 -21.17
C THR A 56 -2.66 -8.95 -20.02
N THR A 57 -3.83 -9.51 -19.75
CA THR A 57 -4.37 -9.53 -18.39
C THR A 57 -3.31 -10.23 -17.57
N SER A 58 -2.50 -9.45 -16.85
CA SER A 58 -1.61 -9.95 -15.82
C SER A 58 -2.39 -10.97 -14.99
N SER A 59 -1.89 -12.20 -14.89
CA SER A 59 -2.50 -13.24 -14.06
C SER A 59 -2.75 -12.68 -12.66
N ARG A 60 -3.95 -12.92 -12.10
CA ARG A 60 -4.35 -12.37 -10.80
C ARG A 60 -3.48 -12.95 -9.68
N SER A 61 -3.10 -14.22 -9.79
CA SER A 61 -2.20 -14.90 -8.89
C SER A 61 -0.77 -15.02 -9.44
N ILE A 62 0.17 -15.21 -8.50
CA ILE A 62 1.58 -15.52 -8.78
C ILE A 62 1.77 -17.05 -8.91
N CYS A 63 0.91 -17.84 -8.28
CA CYS A 63 0.96 -19.30 -8.28
C CYS A 63 0.00 -19.85 -9.35
N PRO A 64 0.50 -20.39 -10.47
CA PRO A 64 -0.37 -20.99 -11.48
C PRO A 64 -1.05 -22.27 -10.96
N GLU A 65 -2.12 -22.68 -11.64
CA GLU A 65 -2.79 -23.95 -11.38
C GLU A 65 -1.79 -25.12 -11.36
N GLY A 66 -2.01 -26.09 -10.47
CA GLY A 66 -1.13 -27.26 -10.37
C GLY A 66 0.14 -27.04 -9.53
N THR A 67 0.38 -25.84 -9.00
CA THR A 67 1.53 -25.59 -8.13
C THR A 67 1.38 -26.33 -6.80
N VAL A 68 2.31 -27.22 -6.46
CA VAL A 68 2.34 -27.91 -5.16
C VAL A 68 2.80 -26.93 -4.09
N LEU A 69 1.95 -26.67 -3.09
CA LEU A 69 2.26 -25.77 -1.98
C LEU A 69 3.02 -26.53 -0.89
N THR A 70 4.34 -26.42 -0.94
CA THR A 70 5.23 -27.22 -0.09
C THR A 70 5.12 -26.84 1.39
N GLY A 71 5.12 -27.86 2.26
CA GLY A 71 5.20 -27.68 3.71
C GLY A 71 3.90 -27.23 4.38
N LEU A 72 2.76 -27.36 3.71
CA LEU A 72 1.44 -27.15 4.33
C LEU A 72 0.88 -28.40 4.98
N ASN A 73 1.19 -29.59 4.45
CA ASN A 73 0.74 -30.83 5.06
C ASN A 73 1.60 -31.21 6.28
N TYR A 74 0.97 -31.35 7.44
CA TYR A 74 1.59 -31.81 8.68
C TYR A 74 1.23 -33.27 9.03
N ILE A 75 0.40 -33.93 8.22
CA ILE A 75 -0.06 -35.31 8.43
C ILE A 75 0.92 -36.28 7.77
N LYS A 76 1.38 -37.28 8.53
CA LYS A 76 2.25 -38.34 8.01
C LYS A 76 1.55 -39.13 6.91
N GLY A 77 2.16 -39.19 5.73
CA GLY A 77 1.61 -39.89 4.56
C GLY A 77 0.54 -39.10 3.80
N GLY A 78 0.26 -37.85 4.18
CA GLY A 78 -0.53 -36.94 3.37
C GLY A 78 0.29 -36.32 2.23
N GLN A 79 -0.38 -35.90 1.17
CA GLN A 79 0.21 -35.14 0.07
C GLN A 79 0.05 -33.64 0.35
N ASP A 80 1.03 -32.83 -0.05
CA ASP A 80 0.89 -31.37 -0.02
C ASP A 80 -0.25 -30.91 -0.94
N PRO A 81 -1.04 -29.91 -0.53
CA PRO A 81 -2.15 -29.41 -1.33
C PRO A 81 -1.64 -28.75 -2.61
N VAL A 82 -2.38 -28.96 -3.69
CA VAL A 82 -2.09 -28.40 -5.01
C VAL A 82 -2.97 -27.18 -5.25
N ALA A 83 -2.39 -26.10 -5.77
CA ALA A 83 -3.11 -24.90 -6.13
C ALA A 83 -4.14 -25.18 -7.24
N LEU A 84 -5.38 -24.76 -7.01
CA LEU A 84 -6.48 -24.81 -7.97
C LEU A 84 -6.42 -23.60 -8.91
N LYS A 85 -7.37 -23.49 -9.84
CA LYS A 85 -7.54 -22.30 -10.68
C LYS A 85 -7.95 -21.08 -9.86
N ASP A 86 -7.51 -19.90 -10.29
CA ASP A 86 -7.85 -18.62 -9.65
C ASP A 86 -9.37 -18.39 -9.51
N GLU A 87 -10.17 -18.92 -10.44
CA GLU A 87 -11.63 -18.80 -10.48
C GLU A 87 -12.35 -19.74 -9.49
N GLU A 88 -11.70 -20.84 -9.10
CA GLU A 88 -12.24 -21.78 -8.11
C GLU A 88 -12.06 -21.26 -6.68
N TYR A 89 -11.17 -20.29 -6.50
CA TYR A 89 -10.99 -19.63 -5.22
C TYR A 89 -12.08 -18.58 -4.98
N PRO A 90 -12.59 -18.45 -3.74
CA PRO A 90 -13.55 -17.42 -3.40
C PRO A 90 -13.01 -16.00 -3.63
N GLU A 91 -13.87 -15.10 -4.10
CA GLU A 91 -13.49 -13.71 -4.44
C GLU A 91 -12.89 -12.93 -3.25
N TRP A 92 -13.31 -13.22 -2.03
CA TRP A 92 -12.81 -12.54 -0.83
C TRP A 92 -11.31 -12.76 -0.60
N LEU A 93 -10.72 -13.82 -1.15
CA LEU A 93 -9.27 -14.09 -1.05
C LEU A 93 -8.45 -12.94 -1.63
N TRP A 94 -8.91 -12.39 -2.74
CA TRP A 94 -8.19 -11.34 -3.48
C TRP A 94 -8.30 -9.98 -2.78
N SER A 95 -9.34 -9.77 -1.97
CA SER A 95 -9.51 -8.56 -1.15
C SER A 95 -8.76 -8.61 0.19
N CYS A 96 -8.21 -9.77 0.60
CA CYS A 96 -7.53 -9.91 1.90
C CYS A 96 -6.36 -8.93 2.06
N LEU A 97 -5.61 -8.64 0.99
CA LEU A 97 -4.46 -7.73 1.03
C LEU A 97 -4.85 -6.25 1.12
N ASP A 98 -6.12 -5.90 0.92
CA ASP A 98 -6.57 -4.51 1.01
C ASP A 98 -6.50 -3.96 2.45
N VAL A 99 -6.40 -4.84 3.46
CA VAL A 99 -6.12 -4.41 4.84
C VAL A 99 -4.71 -3.84 4.99
N MET A 100 -3.73 -4.36 4.23
CA MET A 100 -2.36 -3.85 4.22
C MET A 100 -2.30 -2.55 3.43
N LYS A 101 -2.89 -2.52 2.23
CA LYS A 101 -2.99 -1.30 1.43
C LYS A 101 -3.69 -0.16 2.16
N LYS A 102 -4.64 -0.40 3.07
CA LYS A 102 -5.25 0.70 3.86
C LYS A 102 -4.32 1.28 4.93
N ALA A 103 -3.35 0.50 5.40
CA ALA A 103 -2.29 1.02 6.27
C ALA A 103 -1.27 1.82 5.44
N ASP A 104 -0.89 1.29 4.28
CA ASP A 104 0.16 1.87 3.45
C ASP A 104 -0.35 3.02 2.56
N ALA A 105 -1.57 2.96 2.00
CA ALA A 105 -2.15 4.04 1.18
C ALA A 105 -2.56 5.29 1.98
N ALA A 106 -2.68 5.17 3.31
CA ALA A 106 -2.72 6.36 4.17
C ALA A 106 -1.35 7.06 4.25
N ASP A 107 -0.26 6.34 3.93
CA ASP A 107 1.15 6.77 3.96
C ASP A 107 1.71 7.05 2.54
N ASP A 108 1.21 6.37 1.51
CA ASP A 108 1.61 6.46 0.11
C ASP A 108 0.96 7.66 -0.60
N ASN A 109 0.84 8.78 0.10
CA ASN A 109 0.55 10.05 -0.54
C ASN A 109 1.82 10.60 -1.24
N LEU A 110 2.51 9.79 -2.06
CA LEU A 110 3.57 10.17 -3.03
C LEU A 110 4.52 11.32 -2.63
N GLY A 111 4.84 11.42 -1.34
CA GLY A 111 5.43 12.59 -0.71
C GLY A 111 4.61 13.00 0.50
N ASP A 112 4.76 12.26 1.60
CA ASP A 112 4.28 12.69 2.90
C ASP A 112 5.00 14.00 3.31
N GLU A 113 4.22 14.93 3.87
CA GLU A 113 4.72 16.19 4.43
C GLU A 113 5.68 15.94 5.62
N PHE A 114 5.63 14.74 6.21
CA PHE A 114 6.54 14.28 7.26
C PHE A 114 7.68 13.38 6.76
N SER A 115 7.91 13.29 5.44
CA SER A 115 9.06 12.57 4.91
C SER A 115 10.40 13.16 5.41
N LYS A 116 11.37 12.28 5.67
CA LYS A 116 12.74 12.64 6.06
C LYS A 116 13.45 13.52 5.03
N SER A 117 13.05 13.49 3.74
CA SER A 117 13.68 14.29 2.68
C SER A 117 13.04 15.67 2.49
N LYS A 118 13.84 16.75 2.60
CA LYS A 118 13.38 18.14 2.39
C LYS A 118 12.76 18.39 1.01
N LYS A 119 13.29 17.74 -0.04
CA LYS A 119 12.77 17.88 -1.41
C LYS A 119 11.38 17.27 -1.55
N GLN A 120 11.14 16.12 -0.92
CA GLN A 120 9.84 15.44 -0.93
C GLN A 120 8.78 16.27 -0.20
N ARG A 121 9.12 16.80 0.99
CA ARG A 121 8.22 17.71 1.74
C ARG A 121 7.81 18.96 0.96
N LYS A 122 8.77 19.63 0.29
CA LYS A 122 8.46 20.81 -0.53
C LYS A 122 7.54 20.50 -1.70
N LEU A 123 7.75 19.36 -2.34
CA LEU A 123 6.97 18.93 -3.49
C LEU A 123 5.57 18.45 -3.08
N ALA A 124 5.44 17.80 -1.93
CA ALA A 124 4.17 17.48 -1.28
C ALA A 124 3.35 18.76 -0.98
N ALA A 125 3.96 19.71 -0.26
CA ALA A 125 3.32 20.98 0.07
C ALA A 125 2.92 21.78 -1.18
N LYS A 126 3.76 21.77 -2.24
CA LYS A 126 3.41 22.40 -3.52
C LYS A 126 2.20 21.73 -4.19
N ARG A 127 2.09 20.39 -4.12
CA ARG A 127 0.96 19.65 -4.66
C ARG A 127 -0.32 19.91 -3.88
N GLN A 128 -0.29 19.88 -2.54
CA GLN A 128 -1.43 20.21 -1.70
C GLN A 128 -1.97 21.62 -2.00
N LYS A 129 -1.09 22.64 -1.99
CA LYS A 129 -1.46 24.01 -2.35
C LYS A 129 -2.05 24.14 -3.75
N ALA A 130 -1.54 23.37 -4.72
CA ALA A 130 -2.08 23.36 -6.07
C ALA A 130 -3.47 22.71 -6.15
N LEU A 131 -3.72 21.65 -5.37
CA LEU A 131 -5.04 21.02 -5.27
C LEU A 131 -6.04 21.94 -4.57
N GLU A 132 -5.65 22.56 -3.46
CA GLU A 132 -6.47 23.56 -2.76
C GLU A 132 -6.82 24.74 -3.67
N ALA A 133 -5.83 25.30 -4.39
CA ALA A 133 -6.07 26.38 -5.33
C ALA A 133 -7.02 25.98 -6.47
N LYS A 134 -6.95 24.74 -6.95
CA LYS A 134 -7.89 24.21 -7.95
C LYS A 134 -9.30 24.08 -7.39
N LEU A 135 -9.46 23.48 -6.20
CA LEU A 135 -10.77 23.34 -5.55
C LEU A 135 -11.41 24.71 -5.26
N LEU A 136 -10.61 25.69 -4.86
CA LEU A 136 -11.04 27.08 -4.67
C LEU A 136 -11.44 27.74 -6.00
N ALA A 137 -10.67 27.54 -7.07
CA ALA A 137 -10.98 28.07 -8.39
C ALA A 137 -12.25 27.45 -9.01
N GLU A 138 -12.48 26.16 -8.75
CA GLU A 138 -13.71 25.44 -9.12
C GLU A 138 -14.93 25.87 -8.28
N GLY A 139 -14.73 26.71 -7.25
CA GLY A 139 -15.80 27.19 -6.37
C GLY A 139 -16.34 26.12 -5.41
N ASN A 140 -15.66 24.98 -5.28
CA ASN A 140 -16.08 23.87 -4.42
C ASN A 140 -15.61 24.09 -2.98
N LEU A 141 -16.23 25.04 -2.29
CA LEU A 141 -15.92 25.39 -0.89
C LEU A 141 -16.24 24.23 0.07
N GLU A 142 -17.25 23.40 -0.25
CA GLU A 142 -17.64 22.25 0.55
C GLU A 142 -16.56 21.16 0.60
N ALA A 143 -15.84 20.94 -0.51
CA ALA A 143 -14.74 19.98 -0.54
C ALA A 143 -13.52 20.41 0.30
N LEU A 144 -13.38 21.70 0.60
CA LEU A 144 -12.32 22.23 1.44
C LEU A 144 -12.67 22.17 2.95
N ALA A 145 -13.95 21.94 3.28
CA ALA A 145 -14.38 21.84 4.68
C ALA A 145 -13.69 20.65 5.39
N PRO A 146 -13.32 20.79 6.67
CA PRO A 146 -12.72 19.69 7.43
C PRO A 146 -13.63 18.46 7.46
N LYS A 147 -13.12 17.32 6.98
CA LYS A 147 -13.87 16.06 7.01
C LYS A 147 -14.06 15.59 8.46
N VAL A 148 -15.26 15.79 9.00
CA VAL A 148 -15.62 15.31 10.34
C VAL A 148 -15.55 13.77 10.37
N PRO A 149 -14.75 13.15 11.27
CA PRO A 149 -14.70 11.71 11.41
C PRO A 149 -16.07 11.11 11.75
N LEU A 150 -16.40 9.93 11.20
CA LEU A 150 -17.64 9.20 11.48
C LEU A 150 -18.09 9.18 12.96
N PRO A 151 -17.24 8.86 13.95
CA PRO A 151 -17.67 8.81 15.35
C PRO A 151 -18.03 10.17 15.96
N LYS A 152 -17.68 11.27 15.31
CA LYS A 152 -17.97 12.65 15.75
C LYS A 152 -19.16 13.27 15.02
N GLN A 153 -19.74 12.56 14.05
CA GLN A 153 -20.92 13.01 13.33
C GLN A 153 -22.19 12.74 14.15
N SER A 154 -23.18 13.62 14.03
CA SER A 154 -24.51 13.48 14.64
C SER A 154 -25.61 13.15 13.63
N VAL A 155 -25.24 12.84 12.38
CA VAL A 155 -26.17 12.45 11.33
C VAL A 155 -26.73 11.06 11.64
N ASN A 156 -28.02 10.86 11.40
CA ASN A 156 -28.68 9.58 11.62
C ASN A 156 -28.08 8.49 10.73
N LEU A 157 -27.86 7.32 11.31
CA LEU A 157 -27.51 6.12 10.54
C LEU A 157 -28.71 5.67 9.69
N PRO A 158 -28.49 5.13 8.48
CA PRO A 158 -29.55 4.54 7.68
C PRO A 158 -30.26 3.40 8.42
N GLY A 159 -31.59 3.31 8.28
CA GLY A 159 -32.40 2.23 8.84
C GLY A 159 -33.85 2.64 9.05
N ASP A 160 -34.69 2.39 8.05
CA ASP A 160 -36.13 2.66 8.11
C ASP A 160 -36.91 1.47 8.69
N LYS A 161 -37.97 1.74 9.46
CA LYS A 161 -38.76 0.70 10.16
C LYS A 161 -39.42 -0.33 9.23
N ASN A 162 -39.79 0.08 8.02
CA ASN A 162 -40.39 -0.78 7.00
C ASN A 162 -39.46 -0.91 5.78
N GLY A 163 -38.15 -0.82 5.98
CA GLY A 163 -37.15 -0.89 4.92
C GLY A 163 -37.06 -2.25 4.25
N SER A 164 -36.59 -2.26 3.00
CA SER A 164 -36.28 -3.47 2.24
C SER A 164 -35.15 -4.28 2.91
N VAL A 165 -35.04 -5.57 2.61
CA VAL A 165 -33.93 -6.42 3.10
C VAL A 165 -32.56 -5.81 2.74
N LEU A 166 -32.43 -5.26 1.52
CA LEU A 166 -31.20 -4.60 1.08
C LEU A 166 -30.86 -3.38 1.91
N ASP A 167 -31.87 -2.58 2.29
CA ASP A 167 -31.69 -1.40 3.14
C ASP A 167 -31.25 -1.80 4.55
N ASN A 168 -31.81 -2.89 5.09
CA ASN A 168 -31.38 -3.44 6.38
C ASN A 168 -29.92 -3.94 6.36
N ILE A 169 -29.47 -4.54 5.26
CA ILE A 169 -28.07 -4.97 5.09
C ILE A 169 -27.16 -3.75 5.03
N ALA A 170 -27.50 -2.74 4.22
CA ALA A 170 -26.73 -1.49 4.13
C ALA A 170 -26.67 -0.75 5.49
N ALA A 171 -27.78 -0.72 6.23
CA ALA A 171 -27.84 -0.18 7.58
C ALA A 171 -26.91 -0.93 8.54
N ALA A 172 -26.85 -2.26 8.47
CA ALA A 172 -25.93 -3.07 9.26
C ALA A 172 -24.47 -2.75 8.94
N GLU A 173 -24.11 -2.62 7.66
CA GLU A 173 -22.76 -2.25 7.22
C GLU A 173 -22.34 -0.88 7.76
N LYS A 174 -23.22 0.13 7.76
CA LYS A 174 -22.92 1.46 8.31
C LYS A 174 -22.74 1.45 9.82
N ARG A 175 -23.50 0.62 10.54
CA ARG A 175 -23.29 0.41 11.98
C ARG A 175 -21.94 -0.27 12.27
N GLU A 176 -21.55 -1.25 11.46
CA GLU A 176 -20.23 -1.89 11.56
C GLU A 176 -19.10 -0.90 11.26
N GLU A 177 -19.27 -0.04 10.26
CA GLU A 177 -18.32 1.02 9.91
C GLU A 177 -18.07 1.97 11.09
N LEU A 178 -19.15 2.44 11.73
CA LEU A 178 -19.07 3.26 12.94
C LEU A 178 -18.37 2.52 14.09
N ARG A 179 -18.70 1.25 14.32
CA ARG A 179 -18.06 0.45 15.38
C ARG A 179 -16.55 0.30 15.15
N LYS A 180 -16.13 0.06 13.91
CA LYS A 180 -14.72 -0.02 13.51
C LYS A 180 -14.01 1.31 13.73
N ALA A 181 -14.64 2.43 13.38
CA ALA A 181 -14.09 3.77 13.60
C ALA A 181 -13.92 4.08 15.11
N MET A 182 -14.94 3.81 15.93
CA MET A 182 -14.87 3.94 17.39
C MET A 182 -13.77 3.08 18.01
N ARG A 183 -13.58 1.85 17.49
CA ARG A 183 -12.51 0.95 17.94
C ARG A 183 -11.13 1.51 17.61
N LYS A 184 -10.97 2.17 16.46
CA LYS A 184 -9.72 2.83 16.06
C LYS A 184 -9.37 3.97 17.01
N GLU A 185 -10.31 4.87 17.30
CA GLU A 185 -10.11 5.96 18.26
C GLU A 185 -9.79 5.44 19.67
N ARG A 186 -10.54 4.43 20.15
CA ARG A 186 -10.26 3.81 21.46
C ARG A 186 -8.87 3.19 21.53
N ARG A 187 -8.42 2.52 20.47
CA ARG A 187 -7.05 1.96 20.41
C ARG A 187 -5.99 3.06 20.45
N ALA A 188 -6.21 4.18 19.77
CA ALA A 188 -5.31 5.32 19.82
C ALA A 188 -5.25 5.93 21.22
N ALA A 189 -6.40 6.18 21.84
CA ALA A 189 -6.49 6.71 23.21
C ALA A 189 -5.80 5.81 24.24
N ILE A 190 -5.97 4.49 24.15
CA ILE A 190 -5.28 3.53 25.03
C ILE A 190 -3.76 3.59 24.82
N LYS A 191 -3.28 3.71 23.58
CA LYS A 191 -1.84 3.82 23.29
C LYS A 191 -1.28 5.11 23.87
N GLU A 192 -1.96 6.23 23.67
CA GLU A 192 -1.59 7.52 24.23
C GLU A 192 -1.56 7.49 25.76
N SER A 193 -2.62 6.99 26.40
CA SER A 193 -2.68 6.90 27.86
C SER A 193 -1.58 6.00 28.42
N ASN A 194 -1.30 4.87 27.77
CA ASN A 194 -0.23 3.97 28.18
C ASN A 194 1.15 4.62 28.02
N TYR A 195 1.37 5.32 26.90
CA TYR A 195 2.60 6.04 26.64
C TYR A 195 2.85 7.10 27.71
N LEU A 196 1.87 7.97 27.95
CA LEU A 196 1.95 9.05 28.95
C LEU A 196 2.07 8.52 30.39
N LYS A 197 1.50 7.35 30.69
CA LYS A 197 1.62 6.71 32.02
C LYS A 197 3.02 6.11 32.25
N SER A 198 3.70 5.69 31.20
CA SER A 198 5.04 5.11 31.26
C SER A 198 6.18 6.12 31.12
N MET A 199 5.85 7.38 30.83
CA MET A 199 6.77 8.50 30.68
C MET A 199 7.07 9.14 32.03
#